data_AF-A0A1I8C3R7-F1
#
_entry.id   AF-A0A1I8C3R7-F1
#
_cell.length_a   1.000
_cell.length_b   1.000
_cell.length_c   1.000
_cell.angle_alpha   90.00
_cell.angle_beta   90.00
_cell.angle_gamma   90.00
#
_symmetry.space_group_name_H-M   'P 1'
#
loop_
_entity.id
_entity.type
_entity.pdbx_description
1 polymer ?
#
loop_
_entity_poly.entity_id
_entity_poly.type
_entity_poly.pdbx_seq_one_letter_code
_entity_poly.pdbx_strand_id
1 'polypeptide(L)'
;MLDSILINLDYIKTFPFYSTLLLDDQKEILRFTGASLSIADNSYYSYVNGYSTITCPDGFQPIRMRHPEQPTKMDIIVSTNLVEMFQRLKPSPEEYCLLKILIFLNLNESKLSPETVLIINCERQKYSSTLLSYLQLQKGPTSGAVRFTEILNAVGTIFQYGDKLKDFQRIELIAARHRAEPAKCTPLPMLKYVMDL
;
A
#
# COMPACT_ATOMS: atom_id res chain seq x y z
N MET A 1 7.24 7.72 5.35
CA MET A 1 6.91 6.37 4.82
C MET A 1 6.65 5.36 5.93
N LEU A 2 7.48 5.30 6.98
CA LEU A 2 7.17 4.52 8.18
C LEU A 2 5.89 5.01 8.87
N ASP A 3 5.65 6.32 8.85
CA ASP A 3 4.40 6.91 9.36
C ASP A 3 3.18 6.38 8.61
N SER A 4 3.32 6.14 7.30
CA SER A 4 2.27 5.52 6.49
C SER A 4 1.94 4.11 6.97
N ILE A 5 2.92 3.33 7.41
CA ILE A 5 2.70 1.98 7.96
C ILE A 5 1.94 2.07 9.29
N LEU A 6 2.33 2.98 10.17
CA LEU A 6 1.65 3.19 11.46
C LEU A 6 0.21 3.65 11.27
N ILE A 7 -0.03 4.60 10.37
CA ILE A 7 -1.39 5.05 10.02
C ILE A 7 -2.21 3.90 9.46
N ASN A 8 -1.62 3.02 8.64
CA ASN A 8 -2.30 1.84 8.13
C ASN A 8 -2.62 0.81 9.22
N LEU A 9 -1.73 0.65 10.19
CA LEU A 9 -1.96 -0.20 11.36
C LEU A 9 -3.13 0.33 12.22
N ASP A 10 -3.13 1.63 12.50
CA ASP A 10 -4.19 2.25 13.28
C ASP A 10 -5.53 2.24 12.52
N TYR A 11 -5.48 2.44 11.20
CA TYR A 11 -6.64 2.27 10.32
C TYR A 11 -7.22 0.86 10.44
N ILE A 12 -6.41 -0.19 10.31
CA ILE A 12 -6.97 -1.54 10.35
C ILE A 12 -7.50 -1.93 11.73
N LYS A 13 -6.89 -1.43 12.81
CA LYS A 13 -7.39 -1.65 14.17
C LYS A 13 -8.79 -1.08 14.41
N THR A 14 -9.27 -0.17 13.56
CA THR A 14 -10.66 0.30 13.62
C THR A 14 -11.67 -0.77 13.23
N PHE A 15 -11.25 -1.83 12.53
CA PHE A 15 -12.12 -2.91 12.09
C PHE A 15 -12.23 -4.02 13.15
N PRO A 16 -13.45 -4.39 13.59
CA PRO A 16 -13.64 -5.37 14.66
C PRO A 16 -12.97 -6.72 14.40
N PHE A 17 -13.00 -7.19 13.14
CA PHE A 17 -12.44 -8.49 12.76
C PHE A 17 -10.92 -8.56 12.94
N TYR A 18 -10.21 -7.43 12.92
CA TYR A 18 -8.75 -7.44 13.06
C TYR A 18 -8.33 -7.75 14.50
N SER A 19 -9.10 -7.25 15.47
CA SER A 19 -8.85 -7.47 16.90
C SER A 19 -9.03 -8.93 17.34
N THR A 20 -9.77 -9.74 16.55
CA THR A 20 -10.01 -11.15 16.83
C THR A 20 -8.91 -12.06 16.28
N LEU A 21 -8.01 -11.55 15.43
CA LEU A 21 -6.94 -12.34 14.81
C LEU A 21 -5.79 -12.58 15.80
N LEU A 22 -5.08 -13.70 15.63
CA LEU A 22 -3.85 -13.98 16.37
C LEU A 22 -2.77 -12.95 16.03
N LEU A 23 -1.94 -12.59 17.02
CA LEU A 23 -0.91 -11.57 16.85
C LEU A 23 0.09 -11.91 15.73
N ASP A 24 0.44 -13.19 15.57
CA ASP A 24 1.38 -13.61 14.53
C ASP A 24 0.77 -13.52 13.13
N ASP A 25 -0.52 -13.84 12.99
CA ASP A 25 -1.27 -13.60 11.75
C ASP A 25 -1.37 -12.11 11.46
N GLN A 26 -1.66 -11.28 12.47
CA GLN A 26 -1.72 -9.81 12.33
C GLN A 26 -0.40 -9.24 11.77
N LYS A 27 0.75 -9.74 12.26
CA LYS A 27 2.08 -9.35 11.77
C LYS A 27 2.29 -9.80 10.33
N GLU A 28 1.97 -11.05 9.99
CA GLU A 28 2.19 -11.55 8.62
C GLU A 28 1.30 -10.82 7.60
N ILE A 29 0.08 -10.44 8.00
CA ILE A 29 -0.80 -9.61 7.18
C ILE A 29 -0.17 -8.23 6.89
N LEU A 30 0.35 -7.56 7.91
CA LEU A 30 1.03 -6.27 7.76
C LEU A 30 2.30 -6.39 6.92
N ARG A 31 3.06 -7.47 7.10
CA ARG A 31 4.25 -7.77 6.30
C ARG A 31 3.89 -7.88 4.81
N PHE A 32 2.82 -8.59 4.50
CA PHE A 32 2.42 -8.83 3.11
C PHE A 32 1.91 -7.53 2.45
N THR A 33 1.03 -6.81 3.14
CA THR A 33 0.27 -5.67 2.58
C THR A 33 0.91 -4.30 2.83
N GLY A 34 1.80 -4.18 3.80
CA GLY A 34 2.27 -2.89 4.32
C GLY A 34 2.94 -2.01 3.27
N ALA A 35 3.78 -2.58 2.39
CA ALA A 35 4.40 -1.82 1.31
C ALA A 35 3.36 -1.33 0.29
N SER A 36 2.43 -2.20 -0.10
CA SER A 36 1.35 -1.91 -1.05
C SER A 36 0.41 -0.83 -0.52
N LEU A 37 0.03 -0.89 0.75
CA LEU A 37 -0.78 0.14 1.41
C LEU A 37 -0.02 1.45 1.54
N SER A 38 1.26 1.40 1.92
CA SER A 38 2.08 2.61 2.06
C SER A 38 2.24 3.36 0.75
N ILE A 39 2.52 2.65 -0.35
CA ILE A 39 2.64 3.30 -1.66
C ILE A 39 1.29 3.80 -2.16
N ALA A 40 0.20 3.06 -1.92
CA ALA A 40 -1.15 3.49 -2.28
C ALA A 40 -1.54 4.79 -1.56
N ASP A 41 -1.36 4.86 -0.24
CA ASP A 41 -1.70 6.05 0.56
C ASP A 41 -0.88 7.27 0.16
N ASN A 42 0.43 7.12 0.02
CA ASN A 42 1.28 8.24 -0.39
C ASN A 42 0.95 8.72 -1.81
N SER A 43 0.60 7.80 -2.71
CA SER A 43 0.22 8.13 -4.08
C SER A 43 -1.17 8.76 -4.15
N TYR A 44 -2.13 8.27 -3.37
CA TYR A 44 -3.46 8.85 -3.27
C TYR A 44 -3.42 10.26 -2.67
N TYR A 45 -2.65 10.44 -1.59
CA TYR A 45 -2.39 11.77 -1.02
C TYR A 45 -1.82 12.73 -2.08
N SER A 46 -0.83 12.27 -2.85
CA SER A 46 -0.21 13.09 -3.90
C SER A 46 -1.20 13.43 -5.02
N TYR A 47 -2.02 12.48 -5.43
CA TYR A 47 -3.12 12.68 -6.38
C TYR A 47 -4.12 13.74 -5.89
N VAL A 48 -4.60 13.63 -4.65
CA VAL A 48 -5.57 14.57 -4.06
C VAL A 48 -5.02 15.99 -4.01
N ASN A 49 -3.71 16.14 -3.74
CA ASN A 49 -3.04 17.44 -3.69
C ASN A 49 -2.53 17.92 -5.06
N GLY A 50 -2.79 17.20 -6.15
CA GLY A 50 -2.41 17.62 -7.50
C GLY A 50 -0.92 17.48 -7.83
N TYR A 51 -0.16 16.72 -7.04
CA TYR A 51 1.24 16.42 -7.35
C TYR A 51 1.35 15.35 -8.44
N SER A 52 2.39 15.44 -9.27
CA SER A 52 2.71 14.44 -10.30
C SER A 52 3.59 13.29 -9.78
N THR A 53 4.22 13.50 -8.63
CA THR A 53 5.11 12.55 -7.98
C THR A 53 4.72 12.38 -6.52
N ILE A 54 5.08 11.24 -5.92
CA ILE A 54 4.87 10.99 -4.51
C ILE A 54 5.55 12.10 -3.70
N THR A 55 4.73 12.83 -2.97
CA THR A 55 5.12 13.90 -2.06
C THR A 55 4.47 13.60 -0.71
N CYS A 56 5.30 13.44 0.32
CA CYS A 56 4.81 13.22 1.68
C CYS A 56 4.29 14.55 2.28
N PRO A 57 3.47 14.50 3.36
CA PRO A 57 2.90 15.70 3.98
C PRO A 57 3.92 16.71 4.52
N ASP A 58 5.14 16.26 4.80
CA ASP A 58 6.30 17.07 5.21
C ASP A 58 7.03 17.71 4.01
N GLY A 59 6.56 17.49 2.78
CA GLY A 59 7.20 17.94 1.54
C GLY A 59 8.31 17.00 1.05
N PHE A 60 8.57 15.88 1.72
CA PHE A 60 9.59 14.93 1.29
C PHE A 60 9.21 14.25 -0.02
N GLN A 61 10.15 14.18 -0.96
CA GLN A 61 9.96 13.57 -2.28
C GLN A 61 11.00 12.47 -2.52
N PRO A 62 10.60 11.18 -2.53
CA PRO A 62 11.53 10.06 -2.70
C PRO A 62 12.36 10.13 -3.99
N ILE A 63 11.77 10.62 -5.09
CA ILE A 63 12.42 10.75 -6.40
C ILE A 63 13.68 11.63 -6.37
N ARG A 64 13.76 12.58 -5.42
CA ARG A 64 14.89 13.51 -5.27
C ARG A 64 15.97 12.99 -4.32
N MET A 65 15.77 11.84 -3.67
CA MET A 65 16.64 11.38 -2.57
C MET A 65 17.99 10.86 -3.07
N ARG A 66 18.01 10.02 -4.10
CA ARG A 66 19.24 9.33 -4.54
C ARG A 66 19.95 10.08 -5.66
N HIS A 67 19.22 10.41 -6.72
CA HIS A 67 19.76 11.07 -7.91
C HIS A 67 18.89 12.28 -8.26
N PRO A 68 19.03 13.40 -7.51
CA PRO A 68 18.18 14.58 -7.69
C PRO A 68 18.23 15.15 -9.11
N GLU A 69 19.36 15.01 -9.79
CA GLU A 69 19.55 15.51 -11.16
C GLU A 69 19.13 14.50 -12.23
N GLN A 70 19.21 13.19 -11.96
CA GLN A 70 18.93 12.12 -12.93
C GLN A 70 18.32 10.89 -12.25
N PRO A 71 17.00 10.89 -11.96
CA PRO A 71 16.35 9.77 -11.31
C PRO A 71 16.45 8.51 -12.17
N THR A 72 16.74 7.37 -11.52
CA THR A 72 16.78 6.07 -12.21
C THR A 72 15.38 5.65 -12.63
N LYS A 73 15.31 4.65 -13.53
CA LYS A 73 14.04 4.04 -13.92
C LYS A 73 13.24 3.52 -12.72
N MET A 74 13.90 2.98 -11.70
CA MET A 74 13.23 2.51 -10.48
C MET A 74 12.71 3.66 -9.62
N ASP A 75 13.46 4.77 -9.51
CA ASP A 75 13.03 5.97 -8.77
C ASP A 75 11.73 6.52 -9.37
N ILE A 76 11.68 6.61 -10.70
CA ILE A 76 10.50 7.05 -11.46
C ILE A 76 9.33 6.10 -11.21
N ILE A 77 9.55 4.80 -11.42
CA ILE A 77 8.51 3.78 -11.28
C ILE A 77 7.85 3.80 -9.90
N VAL A 78 8.64 3.91 -8.83
CA VAL A 78 8.14 3.91 -7.45
C VAL A 78 7.50 5.24 -7.08
N SER A 79 7.93 6.35 -7.69
CA SER A 79 7.50 7.70 -7.30
C SER A 79 6.42 8.31 -8.17
N THR A 80 6.16 7.83 -9.39
CA THR A 80 5.23 8.52 -10.33
C THR A 80 4.10 7.62 -10.82
N ASN A 81 4.40 6.38 -11.20
CA ASN A 81 3.45 5.53 -11.92
C ASN A 81 2.13 5.28 -11.18
N LEU A 82 2.17 5.16 -9.85
CA LEU A 82 0.96 4.93 -9.06
C LEU A 82 0.14 6.21 -8.87
N VAL A 83 0.79 7.38 -8.83
CA VAL A 83 0.12 8.68 -8.87
C VAL A 83 -0.61 8.85 -10.21
N GLU A 84 0.04 8.53 -11.32
CA GLU A 84 -0.59 8.54 -12.65
C GLU A 84 -1.77 7.56 -12.76
N MET A 85 -1.65 6.38 -12.13
CA MET A 85 -2.76 5.43 -12.04
C MET A 85 -3.96 6.05 -11.34
N PHE A 86 -3.77 6.71 -10.18
CA PHE A 86 -4.85 7.41 -9.49
C PHE A 86 -5.39 8.61 -10.27
N GLN A 87 -4.55 9.33 -11.02
CA GLN A 87 -5.01 10.41 -11.91
C GLN A 87 -5.90 9.92 -13.06
N ARG A 88 -5.66 8.70 -13.56
CA ARG A 88 -6.53 8.06 -14.56
C ARG A 88 -7.78 7.48 -13.93
N LEU A 89 -7.65 6.76 -12.82
CA LEU A 89 -8.75 6.10 -12.13
C LEU A 89 -9.74 7.11 -11.53
N LYS A 90 -9.22 8.22 -10.97
CA LYS A 90 -9.97 9.28 -10.26
C LYS A 90 -10.97 8.70 -9.25
N PRO A 91 -10.51 7.91 -8.26
CA PRO A 91 -11.43 7.31 -7.31
C PRO A 91 -12.06 8.37 -6.41
N SER A 92 -13.35 8.24 -6.12
CA SER A 92 -13.97 9.01 -5.04
C SER A 92 -13.36 8.63 -3.68
N PRO A 93 -13.47 9.47 -2.64
CA PRO A 93 -13.00 9.12 -1.30
C PRO A 93 -13.57 7.78 -0.79
N GLU A 94 -14.85 7.52 -1.05
CA GLU A 94 -15.53 6.28 -0.68
C GLU A 94 -15.00 5.08 -1.48
N GLU A 95 -14.80 5.23 -2.80
CA GLU A 95 -14.17 4.22 -3.65
C GLU A 95 -12.75 3.89 -3.15
N TYR A 96 -11.99 4.90 -2.73
CA TYR A 96 -10.64 4.72 -2.18
C TYR A 96 -10.65 4.00 -0.83
N CYS A 97 -11.57 4.35 0.08
CA CYS A 97 -11.71 3.63 1.36
C CYS A 97 -12.00 2.14 1.15
N LEU A 98 -12.89 1.81 0.22
CA LEU A 98 -13.23 0.43 -0.12
C LEU A 98 -12.07 -0.28 -0.83
N LEU A 99 -11.37 0.40 -1.74
CA LEU A 99 -10.14 -0.12 -2.35
C LEU A 99 -9.08 -0.43 -1.28
N LYS A 100 -8.91 0.46 -0.30
CA LYS A 100 -7.92 0.32 0.78
C LYS A 100 -8.16 -0.92 1.64
N ILE A 101 -9.41 -1.16 2.06
CA ILE A 101 -9.73 -2.37 2.83
C ILE A 101 -9.59 -3.64 1.96
N LEU A 102 -9.88 -3.57 0.66
CA LEU A 102 -9.68 -4.71 -0.25
C LEU A 102 -8.20 -5.04 -0.47
N ILE A 103 -7.30 -4.04 -0.50
CA ILE A 103 -5.86 -4.29 -0.49
C ILE A 103 -5.47 -5.06 0.78
N PHE A 104 -5.97 -4.63 1.93
CA PHE A 104 -5.66 -5.28 3.20
C PHE A 104 -6.12 -6.76 3.22
N LEU A 105 -7.30 -7.03 2.65
CA LEU A 105 -7.91 -8.36 2.64
C LEU A 105 -7.39 -9.25 1.51
N ASN A 106 -6.62 -8.73 0.55
CA ASN A 106 -6.08 -9.50 -0.56
C ASN A 106 -4.74 -10.13 -0.17
N LEU A 107 -4.81 -11.29 0.49
CA LEU A 107 -3.69 -11.92 1.21
C LEU A 107 -3.29 -13.25 0.60
N ASN A 108 -2.03 -13.64 0.79
CA ASN A 108 -1.54 -14.98 0.49
C ASN A 108 -1.89 -15.92 1.66
N GLU A 109 -2.78 -16.88 1.40
CA GLU A 109 -3.35 -17.78 2.42
C GLU A 109 -2.34 -18.79 2.99
N SER A 110 -1.19 -18.99 2.34
CA SER A 110 -0.23 -20.05 2.69
C SER A 110 0.48 -19.91 4.03
N LYS A 111 0.46 -18.73 4.65
CA LYS A 111 1.20 -18.43 5.89
C LYS A 111 0.31 -18.05 7.08
N LEU A 112 -1.00 -18.04 6.88
CA LEU A 112 -1.97 -17.63 7.89
C LEU A 112 -2.64 -18.87 8.50
N SER A 113 -3.12 -18.73 9.73
CA SER A 113 -3.93 -19.80 10.33
C SER A 113 -5.22 -20.03 9.53
N PRO A 114 -5.76 -21.27 9.49
CA PRO A 114 -7.00 -21.56 8.76
C PRO A 114 -8.19 -20.73 9.24
N GLU A 115 -8.27 -20.44 10.54
CA GLU A 115 -9.32 -19.60 11.12
C GLU A 115 -9.23 -18.15 10.59
N THR A 116 -8.03 -17.57 10.57
CA THR A 116 -7.79 -16.24 10.02
C THR A 116 -8.15 -16.17 8.54
N VAL A 117 -7.79 -17.19 7.75
CA VAL A 117 -8.17 -17.28 6.32
C VAL A 117 -9.69 -17.26 6.14
N LEU A 118 -10.45 -17.98 6.97
CA LEU A 118 -11.92 -17.96 6.93
C LEU A 118 -12.48 -16.57 7.25
N ILE A 119 -11.98 -15.91 8.30
CA ILE A 119 -12.41 -14.55 8.69
C ILE A 119 -12.12 -13.56 7.56
N ILE A 120 -10.91 -13.58 7.02
CA ILE A 120 -10.50 -12.70 5.91
C ILE A 120 -11.37 -12.93 4.69
N ASN A 121 -11.66 -14.18 4.32
CA ASN A 121 -12.46 -14.47 3.13
C ASN A 121 -13.92 -14.00 3.30
N CYS A 122 -14.49 -14.13 4.50
CA CYS A 122 -15.81 -13.60 4.83
C CYS A 122 -15.84 -12.07 4.67
N GLU A 123 -14.88 -11.36 5.30
CA GLU A 123 -14.81 -9.90 5.19
C GLU A 123 -14.49 -9.45 3.76
N ARG A 124 -13.62 -10.16 3.01
CA ARG A 124 -13.31 -9.88 1.61
C ARG A 124 -14.57 -9.94 0.75
N GLN A 125 -15.39 -10.98 0.93
CA GLN A 125 -16.66 -11.11 0.22
C GLN A 125 -17.61 -9.96 0.57
N LYS A 126 -17.76 -9.66 1.86
CA LYS A 126 -18.61 -8.56 2.36
C LYS A 126 -18.22 -7.20 1.77
N TYR A 127 -16.95 -6.82 1.82
CA TYR A 127 -16.51 -5.53 1.26
C TYR A 127 -16.56 -5.51 -0.27
N SER A 128 -16.31 -6.64 -0.94
CA SER A 128 -16.47 -6.74 -2.39
C SER A 128 -17.92 -6.54 -2.82
N SER A 129 -18.86 -7.19 -2.14
CA SER A 129 -20.31 -7.02 -2.39
C SER A 129 -20.78 -5.60 -2.06
N THR A 130 -20.24 -5.00 -0.99
CA THR A 130 -20.52 -3.60 -0.63
C THR A 130 -20.05 -2.65 -1.71
N LEU A 131 -18.82 -2.81 -2.21
CA LEU A 131 -18.28 -2.00 -3.30
C LEU A 131 -19.11 -2.14 -4.57
N LEU A 132 -19.44 -3.36 -4.99
CA LEU A 132 -20.26 -3.58 -6.18
C LEU A 132 -21.63 -2.89 -6.04
N SER A 133 -22.30 -3.08 -4.90
CA SER A 133 -23.62 -2.47 -4.64
C SER A 133 -23.55 -0.95 -4.65
N TYR A 134 -22.54 -0.38 -3.99
CA TYR A 134 -22.29 1.07 -3.98
C TYR A 134 -22.13 1.63 -5.39
N LEU A 135 -21.30 0.99 -6.22
CA LEU A 135 -21.04 1.42 -7.59
C LEU A 135 -22.28 1.27 -8.49
N GLN A 136 -23.05 0.20 -8.33
CA GLN A 136 -24.28 -0.02 -9.08
C GLN A 136 -25.37 0.99 -8.71
N LEU A 137 -25.46 1.39 -7.44
CA LEU A 137 -26.38 2.45 -7.00
C LEU A 137 -26.02 3.81 -7.61
N GLN A 138 -24.73 4.12 -7.74
CA GLN A 138 -24.29 5.42 -8.25
C GLN A 138 -24.26 5.52 -9.78
N LYS A 139 -23.84 4.46 -10.48
CA LYS A 139 -23.56 4.48 -11.92
C LYS A 139 -24.52 3.59 -12.73
N GLY A 140 -25.41 2.87 -12.07
CA GLY A 140 -26.27 1.86 -12.66
C GLY A 140 -25.60 0.48 -12.78
N PRO A 141 -26.37 -0.58 -13.08
CA PRO A 141 -25.90 -1.97 -13.00
C PRO A 141 -24.67 -2.27 -13.86
N THR A 142 -24.70 -1.86 -15.14
CA THR A 142 -23.65 -2.17 -16.12
C THR A 142 -22.40 -1.32 -15.90
N SER A 143 -22.55 0.01 -15.80
CA SER A 143 -21.41 0.90 -15.61
C SER A 143 -20.77 0.71 -14.22
N GLY A 144 -21.58 0.43 -13.19
CA GLY A 144 -21.09 0.08 -11.86
C GLY A 144 -20.24 -1.21 -11.86
N ALA A 145 -20.66 -2.24 -12.61
CA ALA A 145 -19.88 -3.47 -12.75
C ALA A 145 -18.54 -3.25 -13.48
N VAL A 146 -18.53 -2.41 -14.54
CA VAL A 146 -17.28 -2.03 -15.23
C VAL A 146 -16.33 -1.32 -14.26
N ARG A 147 -16.85 -0.34 -13.51
CA ARG A 147 -16.08 0.40 -12.50
C ARG A 147 -15.53 -0.50 -11.39
N PHE A 148 -16.31 -1.50 -10.97
CA PHE A 148 -15.88 -2.50 -9.99
C PHE A 148 -14.64 -3.25 -10.47
N THR A 149 -14.66 -3.69 -11.74
CA THR A 149 -13.49 -4.34 -12.35
C THR A 149 -12.29 -3.41 -12.46
N GLU A 150 -12.48 -2.13 -12.79
CA GLU A 150 -11.39 -1.13 -12.80
C GLU A 150 -10.72 -1.01 -11.42
N ILE A 151 -11.51 -0.93 -10.36
CA ILE A 151 -11.01 -0.83 -8.97
C ILE A 151 -10.27 -2.11 -8.56
N LEU A 152 -10.80 -3.29 -8.88
CA LEU A 152 -10.10 -4.56 -8.59
C LEU A 152 -8.77 -4.68 -9.36
N ASN A 153 -8.74 -4.24 -10.62
CA ASN A 153 -7.50 -4.20 -11.40
C ASN A 153 -6.48 -3.23 -10.79
N ALA A 154 -6.95 -2.11 -10.22
CA ALA A 154 -6.10 -1.19 -9.47
C ALA A 154 -5.50 -1.86 -8.22
N VAL A 155 -6.26 -2.68 -7.48
CA VAL A 155 -5.73 -3.46 -6.34
C VAL A 155 -4.56 -4.35 -6.78
N GLY A 156 -4.72 -5.13 -7.86
CA GLY A 156 -3.64 -5.96 -8.39
C GLY A 156 -2.41 -5.15 -8.83
N THR A 157 -2.64 -4.01 -9.47
CA THR A 157 -1.59 -3.07 -9.87
C THR A 157 -0.82 -2.53 -8.66
N ILE A 158 -1.53 -2.17 -7.59
CA ILE A 158 -0.93 -1.69 -6.34
C ILE A 158 -0.02 -2.74 -5.70
N PHE A 159 -0.39 -4.02 -5.73
CA PHE A 159 0.50 -5.10 -5.25
C PHE A 159 1.81 -5.16 -6.06
N GLN A 160 1.73 -5.09 -7.39
CA GLN A 160 2.92 -5.08 -8.25
C GLN A 160 3.86 -3.91 -7.91
N TYR A 161 3.32 -2.71 -7.69
CA TYR A 161 4.14 -1.56 -7.29
C TYR A 161 4.63 -1.65 -5.84
N GLY A 162 3.86 -2.26 -4.94
CA GLY A 162 4.29 -2.58 -3.58
C GLY A 162 5.50 -3.51 -3.55
N ASP A 163 5.56 -4.50 -4.45
CA ASP A 163 6.73 -5.37 -4.56
C ASP A 163 7.95 -4.64 -5.14
N LYS A 164 7.76 -3.79 -6.16
CA LYS A 164 8.83 -2.92 -6.68
C LYS A 164 9.38 -1.97 -5.61
N LEU A 165 8.52 -1.50 -4.72
CA LEU A 165 8.91 -0.69 -3.58
C LEU A 165 9.74 -1.49 -2.56
N LYS A 166 9.38 -2.74 -2.27
CA LYS A 166 10.21 -3.63 -1.42
C LYS A 166 11.60 -3.82 -2.05
N ASP A 167 11.66 -4.04 -3.35
CA ASP A 167 12.94 -4.17 -4.07
C ASP A 167 13.75 -2.88 -4.04
N PHE A 168 13.09 -1.74 -4.25
CA PHE A 168 13.72 -0.42 -4.13
C PHE A 168 14.32 -0.22 -2.73
N GLN A 169 13.56 -0.50 -1.68
CA GLN A 169 14.03 -0.42 -0.29
C GLN A 169 15.21 -1.36 -0.02
N ARG A 170 15.18 -2.59 -0.55
CA ARG A 170 16.31 -3.54 -0.43
C ARG A 170 17.58 -3.00 -1.08
N ILE A 171 17.47 -2.43 -2.28
CA ILE A 171 18.61 -1.81 -2.97
C ILE A 171 19.15 -0.63 -2.15
N GLU A 172 18.27 0.21 -1.59
CA GLU A 172 18.71 1.31 -0.71
C GLU A 172 19.46 0.81 0.53
N LEU A 173 18.98 -0.27 1.15
CA LEU A 173 19.65 -0.87 2.31
C LEU A 173 21.05 -1.39 1.95
N ILE A 174 21.18 -2.07 0.81
CA ILE A 174 22.47 -2.59 0.34
C ILE A 174 23.42 -1.42 0.02
N ALA A 175 22.95 -0.40 -0.71
CA ALA A 175 23.73 0.78 -1.04
C ALA A 175 24.14 1.58 0.21
N ALA A 176 23.29 1.66 1.23
CA ALA A 176 23.61 2.30 2.50
C ALA A 176 24.70 1.52 3.26
N ARG A 177 24.65 0.18 3.26
CA ARG A 177 25.69 -0.67 3.86
C ARG A 177 27.04 -0.51 3.16
N HIS A 178 27.06 -0.45 1.82
CA HIS A 178 28.30 -0.23 1.06
C HIS A 178 28.85 1.18 1.20
N ARG A 179 28.00 2.20 1.41
CA ARG A 179 28.45 3.56 1.76
C ARG A 179 28.98 3.66 3.20
N ALA A 180 28.66 2.71 4.06
CA ALA A 180 29.08 2.66 5.45
C ALA A 180 30.26 1.68 5.66
N GLU A 181 31.49 2.08 5.30
CA GLU A 181 32.70 1.58 5.97
C GLU A 181 33.02 2.46 7.21
N PRO A 182 33.72 1.94 8.23
CA PRO A 182 33.25 1.93 9.62
C PRO A 182 33.48 3.26 10.34
N ALA A 183 32.60 4.23 10.11
CA ALA A 183 32.45 5.37 11.00
C ALA A 183 30.96 5.60 11.28
N LYS A 184 30.51 5.04 12.40
CA LYS A 184 29.32 5.50 13.15
C LYS A 184 28.05 5.73 12.32
N CYS A 185 27.59 4.71 11.61
CA CYS A 185 26.20 4.69 11.18
C CYS A 185 25.48 3.61 11.98
N THR A 186 25.05 3.95 13.20
CA THR A 186 24.00 3.18 13.85
C THR A 186 22.80 3.21 12.91
N PRO A 187 22.32 2.08 12.39
CA PRO A 187 21.08 2.08 11.64
C PRO A 187 20.02 2.74 12.53
N LEU A 188 19.22 3.64 11.96
CA LEU A 188 18.09 4.25 12.69
C LEU A 188 17.36 3.12 13.45
N PRO A 189 17.08 3.26 14.75
CA PRO A 189 16.60 2.16 15.61
C PRO A 189 15.43 1.37 15.00
N MET A 190 14.61 2.05 14.22
CA MET A 190 13.40 1.53 13.57
C MET A 190 13.66 0.70 12.31
N LEU A 191 14.80 0.86 11.64
CA LEU A 191 15.15 0.09 10.44
C LEU A 191 15.34 -1.40 10.76
N LYS A 192 15.81 -1.69 11.99
CA LYS A 192 15.99 -3.05 12.49
C LYS A 192 14.65 -3.78 12.63
N TYR A 193 13.59 -3.08 13.05
CA TYR A 193 12.25 -3.64 13.18
C TYR A 193 11.59 -3.91 11.82
N VAL A 194 11.88 -3.10 10.80
CA VAL A 194 11.40 -3.33 9.42
C VAL A 194 12.12 -4.52 8.77
N MET A 195 13.30 -4.89 9.25
CA MET A 195 14.06 -6.04 8.74
C MET A 195 13.57 -7.39 9.30
N ASP A 196 12.96 -7.37 10.47
CA ASP A 196 12.41 -8.56 11.15
C ASP A 196 10.88 -8.67 11.03
N LEU A 197 10.23 -7.69 10.38
CA LEU A 197 8.85 -7.74 9.87
C LEU A 197 8.83 -8.22 8.42
#